data_AF-A0A9E4GZ15-F1
#
_entry.id   AF-A0A9E4GZ15-F1
#
_cell.length_a   1.000
_cell.length_b   1.000
_cell.length_c   1.000
_cell.angle_alpha   90.00
_cell.angle_beta   90.00
_cell.angle_gamma   90.00
#
_symmetry.space_group_name_H-M   'P 1'
#
loop_
_entity.id
_entity.type
_entity.pdbx_description
1 polymer ?
#
loop_
_entity_poly.entity_id
_entity_poly.type
_entity_poly.pdbx_seq_one_letter_code
_entity_poly.pdbx_strand_id
1 'polypeptide(L)'
;MTIGIGAYGPNAGRAVFDALAAAERVGAGAIGGFVTYAAIGENGEDCRSETQRGGTSTLFTEGETTGVEPPEDFARARVAGVISSGPDRPPPLAQYVPADSAGGLVTGHRIPPTTGVNGKPMNRDVLERLVDGDPAVRAIDEVVGSNPEADCGLIAIDMAGGVHCRNTERVLRRPDVGTALRRDEASGAVVAVLHNAIRPWPVLAELVAAVAMETMVGEVEPRGWVTIEAGTPIGLGPENAVHCDPSGVAERVTTTDPAIGERGELGAAIYLASAVYVGGDLVGRTTFEPITSIENGRFAVLSGKASLRMSYR
;
A
#
# COMPACT_ATOMS: atom_id res chain seq x y z
N MET A 1 20.12 -8.94 -2.99
CA MET A 1 19.28 -8.68 -1.80
C MET A 1 18.73 -7.30 -2.00
N THR A 2 17.42 -7.15 -2.08
CA THR A 2 16.81 -6.07 -2.87
C THR A 2 15.31 -6.08 -2.69
N ILE A 3 14.68 -4.93 -2.80
CA ILE A 3 13.24 -4.74 -2.96
C ILE A 3 12.99 -3.95 -4.24
N GLY A 4 11.99 -4.36 -5.00
CA GLY A 4 11.40 -3.60 -6.11
C GLY A 4 9.95 -3.30 -5.78
N ILE A 5 9.52 -2.07 -6.02
CA ILE A 5 8.13 -1.63 -5.86
C ILE A 5 7.75 -0.89 -7.13
N GLY A 6 6.64 -1.26 -7.74
CA GLY A 6 6.08 -0.57 -8.90
C GLY A 6 4.60 -0.29 -8.68
N ALA A 7 4.15 0.91 -9.02
CA ALA A 7 2.76 1.31 -8.87
C ALA A 7 2.23 2.10 -10.07
N TYR A 8 0.94 1.91 -10.33
CA TYR A 8 0.13 2.72 -11.24
C TYR A 8 -1.09 3.26 -10.50
N GLY A 9 -1.44 4.52 -10.71
CA GLY A 9 -2.64 5.11 -10.12
C GLY A 9 -2.43 6.55 -9.65
N PRO A 10 -3.43 7.15 -8.98
CA PRO A 10 -3.29 8.46 -8.37
C PRO A 10 -2.12 8.46 -7.37
N ASN A 11 -1.25 9.47 -7.43
CA ASN A 11 -0.12 9.63 -6.51
C ASN A 11 0.80 8.40 -6.42
N ALA A 12 0.93 7.61 -7.49
CA ALA A 12 1.76 6.41 -7.50
C ALA A 12 3.21 6.70 -7.10
N GLY A 13 3.73 7.88 -7.47
CA GLY A 13 5.07 8.25 -7.06
C GLY A 13 5.22 8.46 -5.56
N ARG A 14 4.29 9.20 -4.93
CA ARG A 14 4.27 9.33 -3.47
C ARG A 14 4.14 7.97 -2.79
N ALA A 15 3.26 7.12 -3.30
CA ALA A 15 3.02 5.78 -2.78
C ALA A 15 4.25 4.88 -2.81
N VAL A 16 5.02 4.88 -3.91
CA VAL A 16 6.26 4.10 -4.01
C VAL A 16 7.32 4.58 -3.01
N PHE A 17 7.42 5.89 -2.80
CA PHE A 17 8.34 6.46 -1.80
C PHE A 17 7.94 6.08 -0.38
N ASP A 18 6.69 6.31 0.01
CA ASP A 18 6.20 6.02 1.36
C ASP A 18 6.27 4.52 1.69
N ALA A 19 5.99 3.67 0.70
CA ALA A 19 6.10 2.23 0.83
C ALA A 19 7.56 1.77 1.02
N LEU A 20 8.52 2.39 0.32
CA LEU A 20 9.95 2.13 0.56
C LEU A 20 10.39 2.62 1.95
N ALA A 21 9.96 3.81 2.35
CA ALA A 21 10.29 4.37 3.68
C ALA A 21 9.73 3.48 4.81
N ALA A 22 8.52 2.94 4.64
CA ALA A 22 7.96 1.95 5.55
C ALA A 22 8.80 0.67 5.58
N ALA A 23 9.23 0.17 4.41
CA ALA A 23 10.10 -1.00 4.32
C ALA A 23 11.44 -0.78 5.03
N GLU A 24 12.05 0.40 4.89
CA GLU A 24 13.31 0.77 5.55
C GLU A 24 13.15 0.87 7.08
N ARG A 25 11.99 1.29 7.57
CA ARG A 25 11.71 1.43 9.00
C ARG A 25 11.59 0.10 9.74
N VAL A 26 10.99 -0.91 9.12
CA VAL A 26 10.72 -2.21 9.77
C VAL A 26 11.61 -3.33 9.24
N GLY A 27 12.21 -3.13 8.07
CA GLY A 27 12.99 -4.11 7.36
C GLY A 27 14.36 -4.32 7.97
N ALA A 28 14.79 -5.59 8.06
CA ALA A 28 16.16 -5.93 8.48
C ALA A 28 16.88 -6.75 7.41
N GLY A 29 18.08 -6.33 7.03
CA GLY A 29 18.88 -6.96 5.97
C GLY A 29 19.48 -5.91 5.04
N ALA A 30 19.55 -6.22 3.75
CA ALA A 30 20.07 -5.27 2.76
C ALA A 30 18.99 -4.31 2.27
N ILE A 31 18.72 -3.29 3.07
CA ILE A 31 17.76 -2.20 2.83
C ILE A 31 18.33 -0.88 3.39
N GLY A 32 17.85 0.29 2.94
CA GLY A 32 18.32 1.60 3.41
C GLY A 32 19.67 2.07 2.82
N GLY A 33 20.15 1.41 1.76
CA GLY A 33 21.38 1.73 1.06
C GLY A 33 21.09 2.48 -0.24
N PHE A 34 21.34 1.82 -1.38
CA PHE A 34 21.11 2.41 -2.70
C PHE A 34 19.62 2.45 -3.04
N VAL A 35 19.23 3.44 -3.84
CA VAL A 35 17.91 3.55 -4.44
C VAL A 35 18.06 4.05 -5.87
N THR A 36 17.30 3.45 -6.79
CA THR A 36 17.03 4.02 -8.12
C THR A 36 15.53 4.17 -8.25
N TYR A 37 15.08 5.39 -8.50
CA TYR A 37 13.70 5.76 -8.56
C TYR A 37 13.40 6.39 -9.93
N ALA A 38 12.35 5.89 -10.60
CA ALA A 38 11.82 6.47 -11.82
C ALA A 38 10.32 6.72 -11.66
N ALA A 39 9.86 7.85 -12.19
CA ALA A 39 8.45 8.21 -12.29
C ALA A 39 8.17 8.81 -13.66
N ILE A 40 6.96 8.58 -14.17
CA ILE A 40 6.46 9.26 -15.36
C ILE A 40 5.34 10.20 -14.90
N GLY A 41 5.63 11.50 -14.96
CA GLY A 41 4.71 12.57 -14.56
C GLY A 41 3.46 12.63 -15.43
N GLU A 42 2.45 13.39 -15.01
CA GLU A 42 1.18 13.52 -15.74
C GLU A 42 1.36 14.06 -17.17
N ASN A 43 2.39 14.88 -17.38
CA ASN A 43 2.74 15.44 -18.68
C ASN A 43 3.63 14.51 -19.53
N GLY A 44 3.89 13.28 -19.07
CA GLY A 44 4.81 12.34 -19.71
C GLY A 44 6.29 12.62 -19.42
N GLU A 45 6.60 13.43 -18.41
CA GLU A 45 7.98 13.73 -18.02
C GLU A 45 8.64 12.52 -17.35
N ASP A 46 9.84 12.15 -17.81
CA ASP A 46 10.68 11.11 -17.19
C ASP A 46 11.46 11.71 -16.02
N CYS A 47 10.98 11.47 -14.80
CA CYS A 47 11.56 11.95 -13.56
C CYS A 47 12.45 10.85 -12.95
N ARG A 48 13.72 11.15 -12.68
CA ARG A 48 14.67 10.19 -12.10
C ARG A 48 15.38 10.74 -10.88
N SER A 49 15.51 9.91 -9.84
CA SER A 49 16.36 10.19 -8.69
C SER A 49 17.09 8.93 -8.24
N GLU A 50 18.30 9.10 -7.71
CA GLU A 50 19.14 8.01 -7.25
C GLU A 50 19.99 8.40 -6.05
N THR A 51 20.28 7.42 -5.21
CA THR A 51 21.27 7.54 -4.13
C THR A 51 22.00 6.22 -3.96
N GLN A 52 23.24 6.25 -3.51
CA GLN A 52 24.00 5.04 -3.19
C GLN A 52 23.86 4.61 -1.73
N ARG A 53 23.52 5.53 -0.83
CA ARG A 53 23.55 5.34 0.63
C ARG A 53 22.48 6.19 1.29
N GLY A 54 21.75 5.63 2.25
CA GLY A 54 20.77 6.37 3.06
C GLY A 54 19.33 6.13 2.63
N GLY A 55 19.08 5.37 1.56
CA GLY A 55 17.72 4.98 1.21
C GLY A 55 16.84 6.18 0.89
N THR A 56 15.60 6.17 1.38
CA THR A 56 14.67 7.30 1.25
C THR A 56 15.16 8.59 1.91
N SER A 57 16.01 8.51 2.95
CA SER A 57 16.50 9.70 3.67
C SER A 57 17.48 10.58 2.88
N THR A 58 18.02 10.07 1.77
CA THR A 58 18.95 10.80 0.90
C THR A 58 18.53 10.77 -0.57
N LEU A 59 17.40 10.14 -0.89
CA LEU A 59 16.87 10.09 -2.25
C LEU A 59 16.39 11.46 -2.74
N PHE A 60 15.80 12.24 -1.85
CA PHE A 60 15.42 13.63 -2.08
C PHE A 60 15.90 14.44 -0.88
N THR A 61 16.61 15.54 -1.13
CA THR A 61 17.18 16.38 -0.08
C THR A 61 16.83 17.85 -0.30
N GLU A 62 16.45 18.53 0.77
CA GLU A 62 16.46 19.99 0.85
C GLU A 62 17.82 20.44 1.41
N GLY A 63 18.48 21.36 0.72
CA GLY A 63 19.87 21.70 1.03
C GLY A 63 20.80 20.51 0.82
N GLU A 64 21.74 20.30 1.74
CA GLU A 64 22.81 19.29 1.58
C GLU A 64 22.53 17.96 2.28
N THR A 65 21.72 17.94 3.36
CA THR A 65 21.60 16.76 4.23
C THR A 65 20.20 16.45 4.74
N THR A 66 19.23 17.34 4.52
CA THR A 66 17.87 17.16 5.05
C THR A 66 17.04 16.34 4.07
N GLY A 67 16.80 15.07 4.39
CA GLY A 67 15.89 14.21 3.63
C GLY A 67 14.47 14.77 3.66
N VAL A 68 13.83 14.82 2.49
CA VAL A 68 12.47 15.36 2.31
C VAL A 68 11.60 14.40 1.51
N GLU A 69 10.30 14.70 1.48
CA GLU A 69 9.35 14.02 0.60
C GLU A 69 9.68 14.29 -0.89
N PRO A 70 9.21 13.43 -1.81
CA PRO A 70 9.44 13.65 -3.25
C PRO A 70 8.88 15.00 -3.71
N PRO A 71 9.56 15.72 -4.62
CA PRO A 71 9.01 16.90 -5.28
C PRO A 71 7.67 16.60 -5.98
N GLU A 72 6.85 17.63 -6.24
CA GLU A 72 5.49 17.43 -6.79
C GLU A 72 5.46 16.58 -8.07
N ASP A 73 6.43 16.77 -8.98
CA ASP A 73 6.50 16.05 -10.25
C ASP A 73 6.70 14.54 -10.06
N PHE A 74 7.43 14.15 -8.99
CA PHE A 74 7.53 12.76 -8.56
C PHE A 74 6.27 12.34 -7.82
N ALA A 75 5.83 13.11 -6.83
CA ALA A 75 4.76 12.73 -5.92
C ALA A 75 3.42 12.45 -6.64
N ARG A 76 3.08 13.28 -7.64
CA ARG A 76 1.84 13.17 -8.42
C ARG A 76 1.92 12.22 -9.61
N ALA A 77 3.09 11.67 -9.91
CA ALA A 77 3.28 10.76 -11.04
C ALA A 77 2.30 9.58 -10.98
N ARG A 78 1.73 9.23 -12.15
CA ARG A 78 0.77 8.12 -12.26
C ARG A 78 1.43 6.76 -12.43
N VAL A 79 2.70 6.75 -12.86
CA VAL A 79 3.52 5.56 -13.05
C VAL A 79 4.80 5.79 -12.27
N ALA A 80 5.13 4.90 -11.33
CA ALA A 80 6.36 5.00 -10.56
C ALA A 80 6.94 3.64 -10.22
N GLY A 81 8.26 3.56 -10.17
CA GLY A 81 8.99 2.35 -9.86
C GLY A 81 10.28 2.66 -9.12
N VAL A 82 10.61 1.80 -8.17
CA VAL A 82 11.86 1.89 -7.41
C VAL A 82 12.49 0.53 -7.26
N ILE A 83 13.81 0.50 -7.17
CA ILE A 83 14.58 -0.62 -6.63
C ILE A 83 15.51 -0.09 -5.54
N SER A 84 15.59 -0.82 -4.44
CA SER A 84 16.45 -0.48 -3.30
C SER A 84 17.13 -1.70 -2.72
N SER A 85 18.29 -1.49 -2.08
CA SER A 85 18.96 -2.48 -1.25
C SER A 85 20.03 -1.88 -0.33
N GLY A 86 20.96 -2.70 0.18
CA GLY A 86 22.26 -2.22 0.69
C GLY A 86 23.06 -1.39 -0.35
N PRO A 87 24.10 -0.67 0.09
CA PRO A 87 24.74 0.39 -0.68
C PRO A 87 25.68 -0.11 -1.78
N ASP A 88 26.23 0.84 -2.53
CA ASP A 88 27.36 0.69 -3.46
C ASP A 88 27.09 -0.28 -4.62
N ARG A 89 26.00 -0.02 -5.35
CA ARG A 89 25.70 -0.77 -6.58
C ARG A 89 26.53 -0.25 -7.76
N PRO A 90 26.91 -1.14 -8.70
CA PRO A 90 27.60 -0.74 -9.93
C PRO A 90 26.83 0.35 -10.70
N PRO A 91 27.45 1.50 -11.00
CA PRO A 91 26.85 2.52 -11.84
C PRO A 91 26.82 2.09 -13.33
N PRO A 92 26.00 2.72 -14.17
CA PRO A 92 25.00 3.75 -13.83
C PRO A 92 23.81 3.14 -13.08
N LEU A 93 23.30 3.79 -12.03
CA LEU A 93 22.21 3.22 -11.23
C LEU A 93 20.89 3.17 -12.00
N ALA A 94 20.65 4.13 -12.89
CA ALA A 94 19.54 4.13 -13.84
C ALA A 94 19.36 2.82 -14.65
N GLN A 95 20.38 1.95 -14.75
CA GLN A 95 20.24 0.65 -15.42
C GLN A 95 19.28 -0.32 -14.70
N TYR A 96 19.05 -0.13 -13.40
CA TYR A 96 18.22 -1.03 -12.60
C TYR A 96 16.72 -0.76 -12.76
N VAL A 97 16.33 0.47 -13.10
CA VAL A 97 14.94 0.89 -13.36
C VAL A 97 14.87 1.62 -14.71
N PRO A 98 14.89 0.90 -15.85
CA PRO A 98 14.68 1.53 -17.14
C PRO A 98 13.23 2.01 -17.28
N ALA A 99 13.06 3.19 -17.87
CA ALA A 99 11.78 3.83 -18.13
C ALA A 99 11.79 4.51 -19.50
N ASP A 100 10.62 4.62 -20.11
CA ASP A 100 10.34 5.33 -21.35
C ASP A 100 8.92 5.92 -21.29
N SER A 101 8.78 7.23 -21.52
CA SER A 101 7.49 7.91 -21.38
C SER A 101 6.39 7.43 -22.34
N ALA A 102 6.74 6.73 -23.42
CA ALA A 102 5.77 6.13 -24.33
C ALA A 102 5.35 4.71 -23.91
N GLY A 103 6.27 3.92 -23.33
CA GLY A 103 6.03 2.51 -22.98
C GLY A 103 5.66 2.27 -21.52
N GLY A 104 6.28 3.00 -20.60
CA GLY A 104 6.16 2.79 -19.16
C GLY A 104 7.51 2.56 -18.48
N LEU A 105 7.57 1.70 -17.47
CA LEU A 105 8.82 1.40 -16.77
C LEU A 105 8.91 -0.04 -16.26
N VAL A 106 10.15 -0.46 -15.97
CA VAL A 106 10.44 -1.79 -15.44
C VAL A 106 11.34 -1.67 -14.22
N THR A 107 10.94 -2.30 -13.12
CA THR A 107 11.77 -2.46 -11.92
C THR A 107 11.82 -3.93 -11.53
N GLY A 108 12.32 -4.27 -10.35
CA GLY A 108 12.32 -5.63 -9.85
C GLY A 108 13.24 -5.81 -8.67
N HIS A 109 13.67 -7.06 -8.47
CA HIS A 109 14.62 -7.40 -7.42
C HIS A 109 15.62 -8.45 -7.93
N ARG A 110 16.62 -8.73 -7.10
CA ARG A 110 17.85 -9.45 -7.39
C ARG A 110 18.69 -8.64 -8.38
N ILE A 111 18.78 -9.07 -9.63
CA ILE A 111 19.57 -8.41 -10.66
C ILE A 111 18.70 -8.26 -11.92
N PRO A 112 17.77 -7.28 -11.96
CA PRO A 112 16.94 -7.01 -13.14
C PRO A 112 17.69 -6.87 -14.48
N PRO A 113 18.90 -6.25 -14.53
CA PRO A 113 19.65 -6.15 -15.79
C PRO A 113 20.46 -7.40 -16.13
N THR A 114 20.17 -8.57 -15.52
CA THR A 114 20.79 -9.84 -15.94
C THR A 114 20.58 -10.06 -17.43
N THR A 115 21.61 -10.51 -18.12
CA THR A 115 21.55 -10.84 -19.54
C THR A 115 20.66 -12.05 -19.77
N GLY A 116 19.61 -11.89 -20.58
CA GLY A 116 18.74 -12.98 -21.00
C GLY A 116 19.32 -13.81 -22.15
N VAL A 117 18.62 -14.88 -22.53
CA VAL A 117 18.99 -15.80 -23.62
C VAL A 117 19.14 -15.12 -24.99
N ASN A 118 18.51 -13.97 -25.19
CA ASN A 118 18.63 -13.14 -26.39
C ASN A 118 19.81 -12.16 -26.34
N GLY A 119 20.65 -12.21 -25.30
CA GLY A 119 21.79 -11.32 -25.12
C GLY A 119 21.45 -9.91 -24.61
N LYS A 120 20.18 -9.60 -24.37
CA LYS A 120 19.74 -8.30 -23.84
C LYS A 120 19.59 -8.33 -22.33
N PRO A 121 19.80 -7.21 -21.60
CA PRO A 121 19.37 -7.09 -20.21
C PRO A 121 17.86 -7.32 -20.10
N MET A 122 17.43 -8.24 -19.24
CA MET A 122 16.03 -8.67 -19.19
C MET A 122 15.04 -7.53 -18.88
N ASN A 123 15.38 -6.62 -17.96
CA ASN A 123 14.53 -5.45 -17.69
C ASN A 123 14.38 -4.50 -18.90
N ARG A 124 15.40 -4.41 -19.77
CA ARG A 124 15.33 -3.62 -21.00
C ARG A 124 14.55 -4.34 -22.10
N ASP A 125 14.68 -5.66 -22.21
CA ASP A 125 13.86 -6.46 -23.13
C ASP A 125 12.36 -6.29 -22.81
N VAL A 126 12.00 -6.30 -21.52
CA VAL A 126 10.62 -5.98 -21.10
C VAL A 126 10.24 -4.56 -21.50
N LEU A 127 11.09 -3.55 -21.24
CA LEU A 127 10.75 -2.16 -21.59
C LEU A 127 10.57 -1.97 -23.11
N GLU A 128 11.44 -2.55 -23.93
CA GLU A 128 11.32 -2.50 -25.40
C GLU A 128 9.95 -3.04 -25.86
N ARG A 129 9.48 -4.13 -25.25
CA ARG A 129 8.16 -4.70 -25.54
C ARG A 129 7.02 -3.78 -25.12
N LEU A 130 7.14 -3.10 -23.97
CA LEU A 130 6.15 -2.10 -23.56
C LEU A 130 6.09 -0.94 -24.56
N VAL A 131 7.23 -0.47 -25.04
CA VAL A 131 7.33 0.56 -26.09
C VAL A 131 6.71 0.08 -27.41
N ASP A 132 6.87 -1.20 -27.74
CA ASP A 132 6.22 -1.84 -28.89
C ASP A 132 4.71 -2.08 -28.69
N GLY A 133 4.16 -1.76 -27.51
CA GLY A 133 2.74 -1.83 -27.19
C GLY A 133 2.27 -3.15 -26.59
N ASP A 134 3.17 -4.06 -26.21
CA ASP A 134 2.79 -5.25 -25.44
C ASP A 134 2.29 -4.83 -24.04
N PRO A 135 1.19 -5.42 -23.55
CA PRO A 135 0.75 -5.18 -22.18
C PRO A 135 1.76 -5.76 -21.19
N ALA A 136 1.87 -5.16 -19.99
CA ALA A 136 2.85 -5.53 -18.96
C ALA A 136 2.87 -7.05 -18.65
N VAL A 137 1.70 -7.68 -18.65
CA VAL A 137 1.57 -9.14 -18.42
C VAL A 137 2.33 -9.95 -19.46
N ARG A 138 2.14 -9.62 -20.75
CA ARG A 138 2.75 -10.35 -21.86
C ARG A 138 4.24 -10.13 -21.91
N ALA A 139 4.68 -8.88 -21.78
CA ALA A 139 6.10 -8.52 -21.80
C ALA A 139 6.88 -9.27 -20.72
N ILE A 140 6.36 -9.30 -19.48
CA ILE A 140 6.98 -10.03 -18.37
C ILE A 140 6.93 -11.54 -18.60
N ASP A 141 5.79 -12.11 -18.98
CA ASP A 141 5.66 -13.56 -19.12
C ASP A 141 6.54 -14.15 -20.20
N GLU A 142 6.70 -13.46 -21.33
CA GLU A 142 7.60 -13.88 -22.41
C GLU A 142 9.07 -13.81 -21.99
N VAL A 143 9.50 -12.70 -21.37
CA VAL A 143 10.90 -12.52 -20.97
C VAL A 143 11.26 -13.45 -19.80
N VAL A 144 10.44 -13.53 -18.76
CA VAL A 144 10.70 -14.41 -17.61
C VAL A 144 10.57 -15.88 -18.02
N GLY A 145 9.57 -16.23 -18.83
CA GLY A 145 9.37 -17.59 -19.32
C GLY A 145 10.52 -18.12 -20.17
N SER A 146 11.18 -17.25 -20.95
CA SER A 146 12.36 -17.60 -21.75
C SER A 146 13.65 -17.70 -20.92
N ASN A 147 13.63 -17.28 -19.65
CA ASN A 147 14.82 -17.16 -18.80
C ASN A 147 14.60 -17.76 -17.39
N PRO A 148 14.15 -19.02 -17.26
CA PRO A 148 13.76 -19.59 -15.96
C PRO A 148 14.90 -19.63 -14.92
N GLU A 149 16.15 -19.70 -15.40
CA GLU A 149 17.36 -19.79 -14.58
C GLU A 149 18.09 -18.46 -14.35
N ALA A 150 17.54 -17.32 -14.79
CA ALA A 150 18.12 -16.03 -14.46
C ALA A 150 17.93 -15.67 -12.98
N ASP A 151 18.83 -14.90 -12.37
CA ASP A 151 18.70 -14.44 -10.97
C ASP A 151 17.99 -13.07 -10.91
N CYS A 152 16.74 -13.03 -11.38
CA CYS A 152 15.91 -11.83 -11.35
C CYS A 152 14.42 -12.13 -11.11
N GLY A 153 13.74 -11.16 -10.50
CA GLY A 153 12.30 -11.01 -10.58
C GLY A 153 12.00 -9.60 -11.08
N LEU A 154 10.98 -9.46 -11.93
CA LEU A 154 10.69 -8.22 -12.65
C LEU A 154 9.26 -7.74 -12.36
N ILE A 155 9.10 -6.43 -12.35
CA ILE A 155 7.82 -5.71 -12.29
C ILE A 155 7.78 -4.80 -13.51
N ALA A 156 6.73 -4.90 -14.33
CA ALA A 156 6.46 -4.00 -15.44
C ALA A 156 5.21 -3.17 -15.15
N ILE A 157 5.25 -1.92 -15.59
CA ILE A 157 4.13 -0.98 -15.55
C ILE A 157 4.02 -0.38 -16.95
N ASP A 158 2.91 -0.61 -17.62
CA ASP A 158 2.60 0.03 -18.89
C ASP A 158 1.79 1.32 -18.69
N MET A 159 1.79 2.18 -19.71
CA MET A 159 1.09 3.48 -19.66
C MET A 159 -0.44 3.35 -19.60
N ALA A 160 -0.99 2.17 -19.95
CA ALA A 160 -2.43 1.88 -19.90
C ALA A 160 -2.90 1.43 -18.49
N GLY A 161 -1.99 1.30 -17.53
CA GLY A 161 -2.30 0.89 -16.17
C GLY A 161 -2.16 -0.60 -15.89
N GLY A 162 -1.65 -1.35 -16.85
CA GLY A 162 -1.22 -2.72 -16.62
C GLY A 162 0.01 -2.74 -15.73
N VAL A 163 -0.12 -3.37 -14.57
CA VAL A 163 1.01 -3.75 -13.72
C VAL A 163 1.04 -5.27 -13.62
N HIS A 164 2.21 -5.85 -13.86
CA HIS A 164 2.46 -7.28 -13.67
C HIS A 164 3.83 -7.51 -13.05
N CYS A 165 3.95 -8.58 -12.28
CA CYS A 165 5.23 -8.96 -11.67
C CYS A 165 5.42 -10.48 -11.67
N ARG A 166 6.66 -10.91 -11.87
CA ARG A 166 7.00 -12.34 -11.85
C ARG A 166 8.44 -12.58 -11.44
N ASN A 167 8.63 -13.62 -10.64
CA ASN A 167 9.94 -14.19 -10.34
C ASN A 167 10.27 -15.28 -11.36
N THR A 168 11.55 -15.37 -11.73
CA THR A 168 12.09 -16.55 -12.41
C THR A 168 12.00 -17.80 -11.52
N GLU A 169 12.02 -18.99 -12.12
CA GLU A 169 11.98 -20.25 -11.37
C GLU A 169 13.15 -20.38 -10.38
N ARG A 170 14.33 -19.90 -10.78
CA ARG A 170 15.50 -19.84 -9.90
C ARG A 170 15.25 -19.00 -8.65
N VAL A 171 14.64 -17.83 -8.78
CA VAL A 171 14.35 -16.96 -7.64
C VAL A 171 13.29 -17.58 -6.74
N LEU A 172 12.27 -18.24 -7.31
CA LEU A 172 11.22 -18.93 -6.54
C LEU A 172 11.75 -20.07 -5.65
N ARG A 173 12.91 -20.66 -5.96
CA ARG A 173 13.55 -21.68 -5.12
C ARG A 173 14.19 -21.12 -3.85
N ARG A 174 14.26 -19.80 -3.68
CA ARG A 174 14.84 -19.17 -2.50
C ARG A 174 13.85 -19.16 -1.34
N PRO A 175 14.30 -19.38 -0.08
CA PRO A 175 13.42 -19.38 1.08
C PRO A 175 13.09 -17.97 1.60
N ASP A 176 13.67 -16.92 1.01
CA ASP A 176 13.68 -15.55 1.54
C ASP A 176 13.00 -14.54 0.62
N VAL A 177 12.03 -14.98 -0.20
CA VAL A 177 11.30 -14.17 -1.18
C VAL A 177 9.96 -13.70 -0.61
N GLY A 178 9.58 -12.47 -0.93
CA GLY A 178 8.21 -11.97 -0.77
C GLY A 178 7.70 -11.38 -2.07
N THR A 179 6.39 -11.50 -2.29
CA THR A 179 5.70 -11.01 -3.48
C THR A 179 4.30 -10.57 -3.07
N ALA A 180 3.88 -9.40 -3.54
CA ALA A 180 2.53 -8.90 -3.38
C ALA A 180 2.09 -8.17 -4.65
N LEU A 181 0.83 -8.33 -5.04
CA LEU A 181 0.18 -7.59 -6.12
C LEU A 181 -1.21 -7.20 -5.61
N ARG A 182 -1.49 -5.90 -5.50
CA ARG A 182 -2.79 -5.40 -5.04
C ARG A 182 -3.40 -4.48 -6.08
N ARG A 183 -4.72 -4.53 -6.20
CA ARG A 183 -5.52 -3.74 -7.14
C ARG A 183 -6.69 -3.13 -6.38
N ASP A 184 -7.01 -1.89 -6.69
CA ASP A 184 -8.26 -1.24 -6.31
C ASP A 184 -9.02 -0.86 -7.58
N GLU A 185 -10.17 -1.51 -7.81
CA GLU A 185 -10.94 -1.32 -9.04
C GLU A 185 -11.59 0.07 -9.12
N ALA A 186 -11.93 0.67 -7.96
CA ALA A 186 -12.63 1.94 -7.91
C ALA A 186 -11.75 3.11 -8.36
N SER A 187 -10.50 3.14 -7.91
CA SER A 187 -9.50 4.15 -8.28
C SER A 187 -8.65 3.77 -9.50
N GLY A 188 -8.65 2.48 -9.88
CA GLY A 188 -7.73 1.93 -10.87
C GLY A 188 -6.28 1.81 -10.36
N ALA A 189 -6.05 1.96 -9.05
CA ALA A 189 -4.72 1.87 -8.47
C ALA A 189 -4.22 0.42 -8.42
N VAL A 190 -2.95 0.22 -8.73
CA VAL A 190 -2.29 -1.09 -8.73
C VAL A 190 -0.88 -0.96 -8.19
N VAL A 191 -0.47 -1.87 -7.30
CA VAL A 191 0.90 -1.95 -6.78
C VAL A 191 1.41 -3.38 -6.84
N ALA A 192 2.66 -3.53 -7.27
CA ALA A 192 3.41 -4.77 -7.22
C ALA A 192 4.69 -4.60 -6.39
N VAL A 193 5.00 -5.60 -5.57
CA VAL A 193 6.20 -5.64 -4.72
C VAL A 193 6.88 -6.99 -4.89
N LEU A 194 8.19 -6.97 -5.15
CA LEU A 194 9.06 -8.14 -5.11
C LEU A 194 10.22 -7.83 -4.18
N HIS A 195 10.54 -8.73 -3.24
CA HIS A 195 11.75 -8.56 -2.45
C HIS A 195 12.41 -9.88 -2.08
N ASN A 196 13.67 -9.79 -1.70
CA ASN A 196 14.35 -10.89 -1.05
C ASN A 196 15.38 -10.42 -0.01
N ALA A 197 15.69 -11.28 0.95
CA ALA A 197 16.72 -11.06 1.98
C ALA A 197 16.56 -9.80 2.84
N ILE A 198 15.35 -9.24 2.86
CA ILE A 198 14.92 -8.17 3.77
C ILE A 198 13.78 -8.74 4.63
N ARG A 199 14.04 -8.99 5.91
CA ARG A 199 13.08 -9.56 6.87
C ARG A 199 12.09 -8.49 7.31
N PRO A 200 10.87 -8.88 7.72
CA PRO A 200 10.34 -10.24 7.78
C PRO A 200 9.92 -10.78 6.41
N TRP A 201 10.29 -12.03 6.11
CA TRP A 201 9.81 -12.75 4.91
C TRP A 201 8.59 -13.61 5.27
N PRO A 202 7.60 -13.77 4.38
CA PRO A 202 7.33 -12.98 3.17
C PRO A 202 6.55 -11.69 3.46
N VAL A 203 6.18 -11.46 4.73
CA VAL A 203 5.17 -10.47 5.18
C VAL A 203 5.49 -9.03 4.79
N LEU A 204 6.78 -8.68 4.65
CA LEU A 204 7.17 -7.33 4.26
C LEU A 204 6.54 -6.89 2.94
N ALA A 205 6.40 -7.78 1.95
CA ALA A 205 5.77 -7.44 0.67
C ALA A 205 4.34 -6.93 0.84
N GLU A 206 3.56 -7.59 1.69
CA GLU A 206 2.17 -7.26 1.96
C GLU A 206 2.03 -5.92 2.70
N LEU A 207 2.90 -5.65 3.67
CA LEU A 207 2.95 -4.36 4.37
C LEU A 207 3.25 -3.23 3.40
N VAL A 208 4.27 -3.40 2.56
CA VAL A 208 4.70 -2.39 1.57
C VAL A 208 3.60 -2.13 0.56
N ALA A 209 2.94 -3.17 0.06
CA ALA A 209 1.81 -3.03 -0.85
C ALA A 209 0.60 -2.36 -0.19
N ALA A 210 0.35 -2.61 1.10
CA ALA A 210 -0.72 -1.95 1.85
C ALA A 210 -0.46 -0.45 1.99
N VAL A 211 0.74 -0.05 2.43
CA VAL A 211 1.14 1.37 2.55
C VAL A 211 1.02 2.10 1.22
N ALA A 212 1.51 1.50 0.13
CA ALA A 212 1.38 2.08 -1.20
C ALA A 212 -0.10 2.29 -1.59
N MET A 213 -0.94 1.28 -1.36
CA MET A 213 -2.36 1.36 -1.73
C MET A 213 -3.10 2.43 -0.90
N GLU A 214 -2.87 2.48 0.41
CA GLU A 214 -3.43 3.52 1.28
C GLU A 214 -3.00 4.92 0.85
N THR A 215 -1.75 5.07 0.37
CA THR A 215 -1.25 6.36 -0.14
C THR A 215 -1.91 6.77 -1.45
N MET A 216 -2.20 5.82 -2.37
CA MET A 216 -2.82 6.12 -3.66
C MET A 216 -4.33 6.37 -3.55
N VAL A 217 -5.02 5.57 -2.73
CA VAL A 217 -6.49 5.58 -2.63
C VAL A 217 -6.97 6.52 -1.52
N GLY A 218 -6.12 6.80 -0.53
CA GLY A 218 -6.48 7.54 0.68
C GLY A 218 -7.33 6.71 1.64
N GLU A 219 -7.70 7.33 2.75
CA GLU A 219 -8.76 6.80 3.60
C GLU A 219 -10.11 6.98 2.89
N VAL A 220 -10.96 5.96 2.93
CA VAL A 220 -12.34 6.11 2.44
C VAL A 220 -13.08 7.07 3.36
N GLU A 221 -13.41 8.24 2.84
CA GLU A 221 -14.21 9.24 3.55
C GLU A 221 -15.49 8.60 4.11
N PRO A 222 -15.83 8.88 5.38
CA PRO A 222 -17.03 8.32 5.97
C PRO A 222 -18.28 8.86 5.27
N ARG A 223 -19.25 7.97 5.03
CA ARG A 223 -20.54 8.34 4.44
C ARG A 223 -21.33 9.31 5.32
N GLY A 224 -21.11 9.24 6.62
CA GLY A 224 -21.71 10.16 7.58
C GLY A 224 -21.22 9.91 8.99
N TRP A 225 -21.88 10.59 9.93
CA TRP A 225 -21.56 10.57 11.34
C TRP A 225 -22.83 10.45 12.18
N VAL A 226 -22.72 9.76 13.30
CA VAL A 226 -23.73 9.71 14.37
C VAL A 226 -23.09 10.14 15.68
N THR A 227 -23.90 10.60 16.63
CA THR A 227 -23.46 11.00 17.97
C THR A 227 -24.00 10.00 18.98
N ILE A 228 -23.12 9.40 19.78
CA ILE A 228 -23.49 8.59 20.94
C ILE A 228 -23.16 9.37 22.20
N GLU A 229 -24.09 9.42 23.15
CA GLU A 229 -23.92 10.13 24.41
C GLU A 229 -23.86 9.15 25.58
N ALA A 230 -23.19 9.57 26.65
CA ALA A 230 -23.33 8.95 27.95
C ALA A 230 -24.81 8.99 28.35
N GLY A 231 -25.30 7.88 28.89
CA GLY A 231 -26.70 7.65 29.14
C GLY A 231 -27.41 6.91 28.01
N THR A 232 -26.87 6.83 26.78
CA THR A 232 -27.50 6.02 25.71
C THR A 232 -27.64 4.56 26.19
N PRO A 233 -28.86 3.99 26.15
CA PRO A 233 -29.09 2.63 26.61
C PRO A 233 -28.48 1.62 25.67
N ILE A 234 -27.98 0.53 26.24
CA ILE A 234 -27.50 -0.65 25.52
C ILE A 234 -28.25 -1.89 25.99
N GLY A 235 -28.56 -2.78 25.05
CA GLY A 235 -29.21 -4.04 25.35
C GLY A 235 -28.82 -5.16 24.40
N LEU A 236 -29.17 -6.39 24.78
CA LEU A 236 -29.02 -7.54 23.91
C LEU A 236 -29.99 -7.43 22.72
N GLY A 237 -29.51 -7.71 21.52
CA GLY A 237 -30.31 -7.74 20.31
C GLY A 237 -29.82 -8.81 19.33
N PRO A 238 -30.54 -9.02 18.22
CA PRO A 238 -30.18 -10.01 17.21
C PRO A 238 -28.94 -9.59 16.38
N GLU A 239 -28.54 -8.32 16.44
CA GLU A 239 -27.38 -7.78 15.75
C GLU A 239 -26.70 -6.66 16.55
N ASN A 240 -25.42 -6.42 16.25
CA ASN A 240 -24.69 -5.26 16.73
C ASN A 240 -25.14 -4.03 15.92
N ALA A 241 -25.83 -3.09 16.56
CA ALA A 241 -26.37 -1.93 15.88
C ALA A 241 -26.43 -0.68 16.75
N VAL A 242 -26.24 0.48 16.10
CA VAL A 242 -26.50 1.81 16.66
C VAL A 242 -27.78 2.33 16.02
N HIS A 243 -28.82 2.53 16.84
CA HIS A 243 -30.09 3.08 16.37
C HIS A 243 -30.18 4.55 16.75
N CYS A 244 -30.33 5.40 15.74
CA CYS A 244 -30.32 6.84 15.87
C CYS A 244 -31.64 7.46 15.43
N ASP A 245 -31.97 8.59 16.04
CA ASP A 245 -33.03 9.46 15.60
C ASP A 245 -32.71 10.10 14.22
N PRO A 246 -33.65 10.83 13.59
CA PRO A 246 -33.40 11.50 12.30
C PRO A 246 -32.31 12.57 12.33
N SER A 247 -31.89 13.05 13.51
CA SER A 247 -30.79 14.00 13.68
C SER A 247 -29.42 13.32 13.79
N GLY A 248 -29.40 11.98 13.85
CA GLY A 248 -28.18 11.18 13.98
C GLY A 248 -27.71 11.02 15.42
N VAL A 249 -28.57 11.27 16.42
CA VAL A 249 -28.26 11.02 17.84
C VAL A 249 -28.72 9.62 18.22
N ALA A 250 -27.85 8.85 18.86
CA ALA A 250 -28.11 7.46 19.23
C ALA A 250 -29.16 7.37 20.35
N GLU A 251 -30.31 6.78 20.04
CA GLU A 251 -31.39 6.51 20.99
C GLU A 251 -31.15 5.21 21.76
N ARG A 252 -30.52 4.21 21.12
CA ARG A 252 -30.12 2.95 21.74
C ARG A 252 -29.05 2.22 20.92
N VAL A 253 -28.30 1.37 21.60
CA VAL A 253 -27.37 0.41 20.98
C VAL A 253 -27.84 -1.01 21.29
N THR A 254 -27.76 -1.90 20.30
CA THR A 254 -27.89 -3.33 20.51
C THR A 254 -26.55 -4.01 20.31
N THR A 255 -26.33 -5.05 21.10
CA THR A 255 -25.17 -5.94 20.99
C THR A 255 -25.63 -7.39 20.93
N THR A 256 -24.86 -8.25 20.30
CA THR A 256 -25.03 -9.71 20.38
C THR A 256 -24.28 -10.33 21.56
N ASP A 257 -23.42 -9.57 22.23
CA ASP A 257 -22.64 -10.06 23.38
C ASP A 257 -23.50 -10.08 24.65
N PRO A 258 -23.83 -11.26 25.20
CA PRO A 258 -24.62 -11.37 26.42
C PRO A 258 -23.89 -10.86 27.67
N ALA A 259 -22.55 -10.73 27.63
CA ALA A 259 -21.76 -10.32 28.80
C ALA A 259 -21.88 -8.82 29.13
N ILE A 260 -22.35 -7.99 28.19
CA ILE A 260 -22.44 -6.53 28.35
C ILE A 260 -23.41 -6.09 29.46
N GLY A 261 -24.44 -6.89 29.75
CA GLY A 261 -25.40 -6.61 30.83
C GLY A 261 -24.93 -7.09 32.21
N GLU A 262 -23.98 -8.01 32.27
CA GLU A 262 -23.46 -8.61 33.50
C GLU A 262 -22.19 -7.91 34.00
N ARG A 263 -21.45 -7.27 33.09
CA ARG A 263 -20.18 -6.60 33.36
C ARG A 263 -20.36 -5.09 33.36
N GLY A 264 -20.33 -4.49 34.56
CA GLY A 264 -20.10 -3.04 34.72
C GLY A 264 -18.65 -2.63 34.44
N GLU A 265 -17.94 -3.40 33.61
CA GLU A 265 -16.50 -3.32 33.43
C GLU A 265 -16.17 -2.79 32.03
N LEU A 266 -15.10 -2.01 31.97
CA LEU A 266 -14.46 -1.49 30.78
C LEU A 266 -14.45 -2.52 29.62
N GLY A 267 -14.97 -2.16 28.45
CA GLY A 267 -15.06 -3.05 27.30
C GLY A 267 -15.50 -2.36 26.01
N ALA A 268 -15.71 -3.12 24.94
CA ALA A 268 -16.31 -2.61 23.70
C ALA A 268 -17.79 -3.01 23.65
N ALA A 269 -18.67 -2.03 23.45
CA ALA A 269 -20.11 -2.26 23.32
C ALA A 269 -20.71 -1.78 22.00
N ILE A 270 -19.89 -1.06 21.21
CA ILE A 270 -20.17 -0.75 19.82
C ILE A 270 -19.01 -1.37 19.04
N TYR A 271 -19.29 -2.49 18.36
CA TYR A 271 -18.26 -3.22 17.62
C TYR A 271 -17.97 -2.60 16.26
N LEU A 272 -16.83 -2.96 15.68
CA LEU A 272 -16.45 -2.58 14.34
C LEU A 272 -17.49 -3.18 13.38
N ALA A 273 -17.88 -2.40 12.38
CA ALA A 273 -18.86 -2.79 11.40
C ALA A 273 -20.27 -3.11 11.98
N SER A 274 -20.62 -2.56 13.15
CA SER A 274 -21.99 -2.56 13.66
C SER A 274 -22.90 -1.80 12.71
N ALA A 275 -24.13 -2.28 12.49
CA ALA A 275 -25.11 -1.61 11.66
C ALA A 275 -25.46 -0.22 12.23
N VAL A 276 -25.63 0.78 11.38
CA VAL A 276 -26.06 2.12 11.81
C VAL A 276 -27.40 2.42 11.16
N TYR A 277 -28.42 2.57 12.00
CA TYR A 277 -29.77 2.94 11.57
C TYR A 277 -30.04 4.40 11.93
N VAL A 278 -30.55 5.20 10.99
CA VAL A 278 -30.96 6.61 11.21
C VAL A 278 -32.40 6.74 10.77
N GLY A 279 -33.30 7.11 11.69
CA GLY A 279 -34.74 7.19 11.39
C GLY A 279 -35.35 5.84 10.97
N GLY A 280 -34.71 4.72 11.30
CA GLY A 280 -35.12 3.36 10.92
C GLY A 280 -34.43 2.81 9.67
N ASP A 281 -33.77 3.64 8.87
CA ASP A 281 -33.07 3.20 7.66
C ASP A 281 -31.63 2.81 7.94
N LEU A 282 -31.16 1.70 7.35
CA LEU A 282 -29.76 1.30 7.40
C LEU A 282 -28.92 2.24 6.53
N VAL A 283 -28.12 3.10 7.17
CA VAL A 283 -27.30 4.10 6.47
C VAL A 283 -25.85 3.68 6.27
N GLY A 284 -25.38 2.69 7.03
CA GLY A 284 -24.02 2.14 6.90
C GLY A 284 -23.61 1.30 8.09
N ARG A 285 -22.31 1.17 8.28
CA ARG A 285 -21.67 0.43 9.37
C ARG A 285 -20.57 1.24 10.04
N THR A 286 -20.43 1.10 11.36
CA THR A 286 -19.42 1.82 12.15
C THR A 286 -17.99 1.52 11.66
N THR A 287 -17.12 2.52 11.71
CA THR A 287 -15.73 2.45 11.20
C THR A 287 -14.69 2.21 12.29
N PHE A 288 -15.04 2.31 13.57
CA PHE A 288 -14.15 2.05 14.69
C PHE A 288 -14.91 1.57 15.93
N GLU A 289 -14.16 1.03 16.90
CA GLU A 289 -14.64 0.55 18.20
C GLU A 289 -14.20 1.50 19.31
N PRO A 290 -15.12 2.13 20.04
CA PRO A 290 -14.77 2.91 21.21
C PRO A 290 -14.53 1.99 22.41
N ILE A 291 -13.61 2.39 23.27
CA ILE A 291 -13.51 1.81 24.61
C ILE A 291 -14.63 2.42 25.44
N THR A 292 -15.47 1.59 26.03
CA THR A 292 -16.67 2.02 26.75
C THR A 292 -16.68 1.53 28.19
N SER A 293 -17.34 2.28 29.06
CA SER A 293 -17.82 1.77 30.35
C SER A 293 -19.35 1.81 30.36
N ILE A 294 -19.94 0.82 31.03
CA ILE A 294 -21.39 0.63 31.07
C ILE A 294 -21.80 0.59 32.54
N GLU A 295 -22.80 1.40 32.89
CA GLU A 295 -23.39 1.44 34.22
C GLU A 295 -24.90 1.30 34.06
N ASN A 296 -25.48 0.33 34.75
CA ASN A 296 -26.94 0.10 34.76
C ASN A 296 -27.55 -0.02 33.33
N GLY A 297 -26.85 -0.71 32.42
CA GLY A 297 -27.30 -0.91 31.04
C GLY A 297 -27.24 0.34 30.17
N ARG A 298 -26.44 1.34 30.54
CA ARG A 298 -26.23 2.58 29.80
C ARG A 298 -24.76 2.90 29.68
N PHE A 299 -24.36 3.56 28.61
CA PHE A 299 -23.00 4.06 28.50
C PHE A 299 -22.72 5.09 29.60
N ALA A 300 -21.64 4.91 30.35
CA ALA A 300 -21.16 5.92 31.29
C ALA A 300 -20.08 6.79 30.62
N VAL A 301 -19.16 6.17 29.89
CA VAL A 301 -18.06 6.84 29.18
C VAL A 301 -17.80 6.15 27.83
N LEU A 302 -17.49 6.95 26.81
CA LEU A 302 -17.14 6.53 25.45
C LEU A 302 -15.77 7.12 25.08
N SER A 303 -14.73 6.28 25.05
CA SER A 303 -13.33 6.65 24.81
C SER A 303 -12.86 7.84 25.67
N GLY A 304 -13.20 7.80 26.97
CA GLY A 304 -12.88 8.86 27.93
C GLY A 304 -13.78 10.11 27.84
N LYS A 305 -14.83 10.10 27.01
CA LYS A 305 -15.72 11.26 26.78
C LYS A 305 -17.18 10.92 27.10
N ALA A 306 -17.95 11.94 27.45
CA ALA A 306 -19.41 11.84 27.64
C ALA A 306 -20.19 11.89 26.31
N SER A 307 -19.55 12.30 25.21
CA SER A 307 -20.16 12.32 23.88
C SER A 307 -19.11 11.92 22.86
N LEU A 308 -19.49 11.04 21.93
CA LEU A 308 -18.65 10.50 20.89
C LEU A 308 -19.33 10.68 19.54
N ARG A 309 -18.68 11.41 18.64
CA ARG A 309 -19.05 11.44 17.23
C ARG A 309 -18.38 10.25 16.54
N MET A 310 -19.18 9.36 15.96
CA MET A 310 -18.73 8.13 15.33
C MET A 310 -19.08 8.11 13.85
N SER A 311 -18.10 7.78 13.00
CA SER A 311 -18.32 7.67 11.57
C SER A 311 -18.90 6.32 11.18
N TYR A 312 -19.61 6.30 10.04
CA TYR A 312 -20.06 5.08 9.39
C TYR A 312 -19.79 5.11 7.89
N ARG A 313 -19.76 3.93 7.28
CA ARG A 313 -19.62 3.72 5.83
C ARG A 313 -20.67 2.75 5.29
#